data_AF-A0A6V7JZ24-F1
#
_entry.id   AF-A0A6V7JZ24-F1
#
_cell.length_a   1.000
_cell.length_b   1.000
_cell.length_c   1.000
_cell.angle_alpha   90.00
_cell.angle_beta   90.00
_cell.angle_gamma   90.00
#
_symmetry.space_group_name_H-M   'P 1'
#
loop_
_entity.id
_entity.type
_entity.pdbx_description
1 polymer ?
#
loop_
_entity_poly.entity_id
_entity_poly.type
_entity_poly.pdbx_seq_one_letter_code
_entity_poly.pdbx_strand_id
1 'polypeptide(L)'
;VKPAEHKLVLQVFDENRLTRDDFLGMVELTLANLPKEQMGRTIPAKQYILRPRSTSSQRQKIKGTLEVYHAYVGDSSTPESNDDNDVSDSGGWELLEQPSPTNNSPVQQNE
;
A
#
# COMPACT_ATOMS: atom_id res chain seq x y z
N VAL A 1 4.85 3.60 -14.55
CA VAL A 1 3.36 3.50 -14.70
C VAL A 1 2.93 4.53 -15.73
N LYS A 2 1.98 4.22 -16.63
CA LYS A 2 1.46 5.19 -17.60
C LYS A 2 0.01 5.57 -17.25
N PRO A 3 -0.22 6.72 -16.61
CA PRO A 3 -1.56 7.14 -16.14
C PRO A 3 -2.67 7.11 -17.20
N ALA A 4 -2.34 7.45 -18.45
CA ALA A 4 -3.31 7.50 -19.54
C ALA A 4 -3.71 6.12 -20.09
N GLU A 5 -2.86 5.10 -19.89
CA GLU A 5 -3.07 3.75 -20.44
C GLU A 5 -3.48 2.75 -19.35
N HIS A 6 -2.99 2.94 -18.13
CA HIS A 6 -3.15 1.98 -17.04
C HIS A 6 -4.45 2.22 -16.27
N LYS A 7 -5.02 1.12 -15.78
CA LYS A 7 -6.20 1.10 -14.92
C LYS A 7 -5.96 0.21 -13.71
N LEU A 8 -6.65 0.51 -12.62
CA LEU A 8 -6.78 -0.40 -11.48
C LEU A 8 -8.07 -1.20 -11.63
N VAL A 9 -7.98 -2.51 -11.43
CA VAL A 9 -9.13 -3.40 -11.40
C VAL A 9 -9.24 -3.96 -9.98
N LEU A 10 -10.27 -3.53 -9.27
CA LEU A 10 -10.57 -3.97 -7.91
C LEU A 10 -11.62 -5.07 -8.00
N GLN A 11 -11.34 -6.24 -7.43
CA GLN A 11 -12.27 -7.37 -7.36
C GLN A 11 -12.54 -7.68 -5.89
N VAL A 12 -13.82 -7.78 -5.54
CA VAL A 12 -14.27 -8.07 -4.17
C VAL A 12 -14.71 -9.53 -4.12
N PHE A 13 -14.25 -10.25 -3.10
CA PHE A 13 -14.59 -11.65 -2.86
C PHE A 13 -15.11 -11.82 -1.44
N ASP A 14 -15.94 -12.84 -1.23
CA ASP A 14 -16.43 -13.19 0.10
C ASP A 14 -15.35 -14.00 0.87
N GLU A 15 -15.12 -13.62 2.12
CA GLU A 15 -14.17 -14.27 3.03
C GLU A 15 -14.82 -15.42 3.82
N ASN A 16 -16.15 -15.41 3.96
CA ASN A 16 -16.87 -16.36 4.79
C ASN A 16 -16.57 -17.81 4.39
N ARG A 17 -16.25 -18.69 5.36
CA ARG A 17 -15.77 -20.06 5.06
C ARG A 17 -16.73 -20.90 4.20
N LEU A 18 -18.02 -20.59 4.19
CA LEU A 18 -19.03 -21.30 3.39
C LEU A 18 -19.07 -20.83 1.93
N THR A 19 -18.93 -19.52 1.71
CA THR A 19 -19.01 -18.84 0.41
C THR A 19 -17.65 -18.32 -0.02
N ARG A 20 -16.57 -18.86 0.55
CA ARG A 20 -15.21 -18.37 0.36
C ARG A 20 -14.92 -18.32 -1.14
N ASP A 21 -14.30 -17.23 -1.55
CA ASP A 21 -13.92 -17.00 -2.94
C ASP A 21 -15.12 -16.70 -3.87
N ASP A 22 -16.35 -16.55 -3.35
CA ASP A 22 -17.48 -16.06 -4.16
C ASP A 22 -17.22 -14.62 -4.60
N PHE A 23 -17.41 -14.37 -5.89
CA PHE A 23 -17.18 -13.07 -6.48
C PHE A 23 -18.33 -12.11 -6.18
N LEU A 24 -18.03 -11.04 -5.44
CA LEU A 24 -19.01 -10.04 -5.02
C LEU A 24 -19.08 -8.82 -5.95
N GLY A 25 -18.18 -8.72 -6.92
CA GLY A 25 -18.20 -7.69 -7.95
C GLY A 25 -16.84 -7.07 -8.22
N MET A 26 -16.79 -6.20 -9.23
CA MET A 26 -15.57 -5.47 -9.59
C MET A 26 -15.82 -4.00 -9.91
N VAL A 27 -14.74 -3.22 -9.79
CA VAL A 27 -14.65 -1.82 -10.18
C VAL A 27 -13.39 -1.61 -11.01
N GLU A 28 -13.52 -0.89 -12.12
CA GLU A 28 -12.37 -0.44 -12.93
C GLU A 28 -12.19 1.07 -12.74
N LEU A 29 -10.98 1.48 -12.38
CA LEU A 29 -10.61 2.88 -12.16
C LEU A 29 -9.52 3.29 -13.16
N THR A 30 -9.72 4.39 -13.87
CA THR A 30 -8.67 4.98 -14.72
C THR A 30 -7.70 5.77 -13.86
N LEU A 31 -6.41 5.68 -14.16
CA LEU A 31 -5.39 6.51 -13.51
C LEU A 31 -5.28 7.92 -14.12
N ALA A 32 -5.99 8.18 -15.22
CA ALA A 32 -6.09 9.49 -15.84
C ALA A 32 -6.85 10.47 -14.92
N ASN A 33 -6.33 11.70 -14.81
CA ASN A 33 -6.98 12.82 -14.10
C ASN A 33 -7.28 12.58 -12.61
N LEU A 34 -6.53 11.71 -11.94
CA LEU A 34 -6.63 11.60 -10.49
C LEU A 34 -6.11 12.86 -9.81
N PRO A 35 -6.76 13.32 -8.73
CA PRO A 35 -6.26 14.43 -7.95
C PRO A 35 -4.91 14.07 -7.33
N LYS A 36 -4.05 15.07 -7.12
CA LYS A 36 -2.84 14.96 -6.31
C LYS A 36 -3.14 15.39 -4.89
N GLU A 37 -2.65 14.64 -3.90
CA GLU A 37 -2.69 15.03 -2.49
C GLU A 37 -1.87 16.30 -2.29
N GLN A 38 -2.42 17.25 -1.55
CA GLN A 38 -1.79 18.54 -1.26
C GLN A 38 -2.25 19.03 0.11
N MET A 39 -1.35 19.67 0.86
CA MET A 39 -1.69 20.27 2.15
C MET A 39 -2.84 21.28 1.96
N GLY A 40 -3.87 21.21 2.80
CA GLY A 40 -5.05 22.07 2.72
C GLY A 40 -6.06 21.68 1.64
N ARG A 41 -5.82 20.61 0.86
CA ARG A 41 -6.77 20.09 -0.12
C ARG A 41 -7.39 18.79 0.36
N THR A 42 -8.70 18.82 0.61
CA THR A 42 -9.48 17.61 0.92
C THR A 42 -9.93 16.94 -0.38
N ILE A 43 -9.62 15.65 -0.53
CA ILE A 43 -10.09 14.82 -1.65
C ILE A 43 -11.16 13.87 -1.10
N PRO A 44 -12.42 13.92 -1.59
CA PRO A 44 -13.46 13.03 -1.10
C PRO A 44 -13.28 11.61 -1.65
N ALA A 45 -13.70 10.60 -0.87
CA ALA A 45 -13.86 9.25 -1.37
C ALA A 45 -15.00 9.20 -2.41
N LYS A 46 -14.88 8.30 -3.37
CA LYS A 46 -15.90 8.11 -4.42
C LYS A 46 -16.56 6.75 -4.26
N GLN A 47 -17.88 6.71 -4.44
CA GLN A 47 -18.64 5.47 -4.44
C GLN A 47 -18.75 4.91 -5.85
N TYR A 48 -18.46 3.63 -6.00
CA TYR A 48 -18.50 2.90 -7.25
C TYR A 48 -19.48 1.74 -7.15
N ILE A 49 -20.37 1.61 -8.15
CA ILE A 49 -21.28 0.47 -8.22
C ILE A 49 -20.48 -0.77 -8.62
N LEU A 50 -20.62 -1.85 -7.85
CA LEU A 50 -20.01 -3.14 -8.15
C LEU A 50 -20.61 -3.73 -9.43
N ARG A 51 -19.76 -4.12 -10.38
CA ARG A 51 -20.18 -4.69 -11.66
C ARG A 51 -19.87 -6.19 -11.75
N PRO A 52 -20.68 -6.98 -12.49
CA PRO A 52 -20.34 -8.35 -12.83
C PRO A 52 -19.14 -8.42 -13.76
N ARG A 53 -18.33 -9.49 -13.63
CA ARG A 53 -17.17 -9.75 -14.51
C ARG A 53 -17.57 -10.30 -15.88
N SER A 54 -18.72 -10.96 -15.97
CA SER A 54 -19.22 -11.62 -17.19
C SER A 54 -20.74 -11.76 -17.15
N THR A 55 -21.36 -11.98 -18.32
CA THR A 55 -22.77 -12.41 -18.46
C THR A 55 -23.08 -13.69 -17.67
N SER A 56 -22.11 -14.59 -17.49
CA SER A 56 -22.28 -15.78 -16.63
C SER A 56 -22.36 -15.39 -15.13
N SER A 57 -21.58 -14.40 -14.71
CA SER A 57 -21.58 -13.86 -13.34
C SER A 57 -22.81 -13.01 -13.03
N GLN A 58 -23.64 -12.65 -14.02
CA GLN A 58 -24.95 -12.03 -13.75
C GLN A 58 -25.91 -12.96 -13.01
N ARG A 59 -25.64 -14.27 -13.01
CA ARG A 59 -26.39 -15.23 -12.18
C ARG A 59 -26.06 -15.09 -10.69
N GLN A 60 -24.88 -14.58 -10.34
CA GLN A 60 -24.59 -14.11 -8.99
C GLN A 60 -25.19 -12.72 -8.83
N LYS A 61 -26.11 -12.56 -7.86
CA LYS A 61 -26.75 -11.27 -7.56
C LYS A 61 -25.74 -10.32 -6.93
N ILE A 62 -24.89 -9.72 -7.75
CA ILE A 62 -23.97 -8.66 -7.34
C ILE A 62 -24.78 -7.42 -7.00
N LYS A 63 -24.60 -6.90 -5.78
CA LYS A 63 -25.24 -5.71 -5.27
C LYS A 63 -24.25 -4.96 -4.38
N GLY A 64 -24.47 -3.66 -4.24
CA GLY A 64 -23.69 -2.80 -3.36
C GLY A 64 -22.73 -1.88 -4.09
N THR A 65 -22.02 -1.09 -3.30
CA THR A 65 -21.05 -0.11 -3.75
C THR A 65 -19.72 -0.32 -3.04
N LEU A 66 -18.63 0.07 -3.71
CA LEU A 66 -17.30 0.16 -3.14
C LEU A 66 -16.93 1.63 -3.03
N GLU A 67 -16.68 2.09 -1.81
CA GLU A 67 -16.19 3.45 -1.56
C GLU A 67 -14.66 3.45 -1.58
N VAL A 68 -14.06 4.25 -2.47
CA VAL A 68 -12.62 4.29 -2.70
C VAL A 68 -12.12 5.72 -2.68
N TYR A 69 -11.22 6.01 -1.75
CA TYR A 69 -10.31 7.15 -1.84
C TYR A 69 -9.12 6.78 -2.73
N HIS A 70 -8.82 7.62 -3.72
CA HIS A 70 -7.69 7.40 -4.62
C HIS A 70 -7.19 8.73 -5.18
N ALA A 71 -5.89 8.95 -5.02
CA ALA A 71 -5.18 10.15 -5.43
C ALA A 71 -3.72 9.79 -5.75
N TYR A 72 -3.04 10.66 -6.49
CA TYR A 72 -1.59 10.63 -6.55
C TYR A 72 -1.01 11.24 -5.28
N VAL A 73 0.01 10.60 -4.72
CA VAL A 73 0.78 11.19 -3.62
C VAL A 73 1.40 12.49 -4.12
N GLY A 74 1.26 13.57 -3.35
CA GLY A 74 1.90 14.84 -3.63
C GLY A 74 3.40 14.76 -3.35
N ASP A 75 4.20 15.53 -4.08
CA ASP A 75 5.61 15.69 -3.75
C ASP A 75 5.69 16.51 -2.45
N SER A 76 5.80 15.84 -1.31
CA SER A 76 6.18 16.48 -0.06
C SER A 76 7.67 16.81 -0.12
N SER A 77 8.07 17.76 -0.98
CA SER A 77 9.25 18.54 -0.64
C SER A 77 8.84 19.38 0.55
N THR A 78 9.08 18.88 1.76
CA THR A 78 9.18 19.70 2.96
C THR A 78 10.01 20.93 2.57
N PRO A 79 9.46 22.15 2.55
CA PRO A 79 10.32 23.32 2.51
C PRO A 79 11.15 23.24 3.78
N GLU A 80 12.47 23.19 3.61
CA GLU A 80 13.44 23.27 4.69
C GLU A 80 13.11 24.48 5.56
N SER A 81 12.41 24.25 6.67
CA SER A 81 12.55 25.13 7.82
C SER A 81 13.96 24.88 8.32
N ASN A 82 14.87 25.81 7.96
CA ASN A 82 16.17 25.99 8.59
C ASN A 82 15.99 26.20 10.10
N ASP A 83 15.79 25.13 10.83
CA ASP A 83 16.02 25.08 12.26
C ASP A 83 16.95 23.88 12.49
N ASP A 84 18.23 24.21 12.63
CA ASP A 84 19.25 23.31 13.15
C ASP A 84 18.73 22.69 14.45
N ASN A 85 18.38 21.41 14.45
CA ASN A 85 18.81 20.41 15.44
C ASN A 85 18.08 19.07 15.25
N ASP A 86 18.88 18.02 15.39
CA ASP A 86 18.53 16.68 15.87
C ASP A 86 18.13 15.58 14.85
N VAL A 87 19.18 14.93 14.34
CA VAL A 87 19.39 13.47 14.29
C VAL A 87 18.27 12.60 13.69
N SER A 88 18.39 12.43 12.37
CA SER A 88 18.34 11.15 11.63
C SER A 88 17.32 10.08 12.05
N ASP A 89 16.23 10.08 11.29
CA ASP A 89 15.61 8.93 10.63
C ASP A 89 16.54 7.72 10.42
N SER A 90 16.15 6.56 10.94
CA SER A 90 16.10 5.32 10.15
C SER A 90 15.29 4.27 10.90
N GLY A 91 14.11 3.97 10.35
CA GLY A 91 13.23 2.90 10.79
C GLY A 91 13.96 1.56 10.97
N GLY A 92 13.80 1.00 12.16
CA GLY A 92 14.47 -0.21 12.63
C GLY A 92 14.16 -1.45 11.80
N TRP A 93 15.15 -1.86 11.01
CA TRP A 93 15.43 -3.26 10.72
C TRP A 93 16.58 -3.70 11.62
N GLU A 94 16.25 -4.26 12.78
CA GLU A 94 17.24 -4.85 13.69
C GLU A 94 17.76 -6.16 13.09
N LEU A 95 18.94 -6.09 12.49
CA LEU A 95 19.70 -7.26 12.06
C LEU A 95 20.20 -7.97 13.34
N LEU A 96 19.58 -9.08 13.73
CA LEU A 96 20.07 -9.91 14.82
C LEU A 96 21.49 -10.39 14.50
N GLU A 97 22.48 -9.91 15.25
CA GLU A 97 23.87 -10.33 15.15
C GLU A 97 23.98 -11.84 15.39
N GLN A 98 24.55 -12.55 14.40
CA GLN A 98 24.92 -13.96 14.57
C GLN A 98 26.07 -14.05 15.58
N PRO A 99 26.00 -14.95 16.59
CA PRO A 99 27.10 -15.10 17.53
C PRO A 99 28.29 -15.74 16.82
N SER A 100 29.38 -14.99 16.71
CA SER A 100 30.67 -15.53 16.26
C SER A 100 31.38 -16.22 17.45
N PRO A 101 32.02 -17.39 17.24
CA PRO A 101 32.73 -18.09 18.29
C PRO A 101 33.97 -17.28 18.72
N THR A 102 34.10 -17.10 20.03
CA THR A 102 35.20 -16.39 20.69
C THR A 102 36.55 -16.98 20.31
N ASN A 103 37.39 -16.18 19.65
CA ASN A 103 38.78 -16.51 19.34
C ASN A 103 39.64 -16.28 20.60
N ASN A 104 40.05 -17.35 21.27
CA ASN A 104 41.03 -17.29 22.36
C ASN A 104 42.44 -17.07 21.79
N SER A 105 43.09 -15.97 22.15
CA SER A 105 44.54 -15.79 21.98
C SER A 105 45.27 -16.18 23.27
N PRO A 106 46.42 -16.88 23.19
CA PRO A 106 47.18 -17.31 24.36
C PRO A 106 48.11 -16.18 24.86
N VAL A 107 48.16 -15.98 26.18
CA VAL A 107 49.19 -15.16 26.83
C VAL A 107 50.42 -16.03 27.06
N GLN A 108 51.51 -15.69 26.39
CA GLN A 108 52.84 -16.25 26.60
C GLN A 108 53.47 -15.51 27.80
N GLN A 109 53.69 -16.21 28.91
CA GLN A 109 54.50 -15.72 30.02
C GLN A 109 55.86 -16.40 29.97
N ASN A 110 56.89 -15.58 29.80
CA ASN A 110 58.28 -15.92 30.08
C ASN A 110 58.51 -15.83 31.59
N GLU A 111 59.02 -16.89 32.20
CA GLU A 111 60.25 -16.95 33.04
C GLU A 111 60.52 -18.41 33.44
#